data_AF-A0A357F4G5-F1
#
_entry.id   AF-A0A357F4G5-F1
#
_cell.length_a   1.000
_cell.length_b   1.000
_cell.length_c   1.000
_cell.angle_alpha   90.00
_cell.angle_beta   90.00
_cell.angle_gamma   90.00
#
_symmetry.space_group_name_H-M   'P 1'
#
loop_
_entity.id
_entity.type
_entity.pdbx_description
1 polymer ?
#
loop_
_entity_poly.entity_id
_entity_poly.type
_entity_poly.pdbx_seq_one_letter_code
_entity_poly.pdbx_strand_id
1 'polypeptide(L)' 'MRTPEEKLLNPRPGSKIAEARDYGIDLTLIVENLRLTPEQRIEKLQSAMRSFDSLRREVEKHRVSNR' A
#
# COMPACT_ATOMS: atom_id res chain seq x y z
N MET A 1 -6.12 -21.21 15.57
CA MET A 1 -6.19 -19.75 15.81
C MET A 1 -6.14 -19.05 14.46
N ARG A 2 -6.94 -18.00 14.20
CA ARG A 2 -6.91 -17.31 12.89
C ARG A 2 -5.61 -16.54 12.69
N THR A 3 -5.00 -16.64 11.51
CA THR A 3 -3.81 -15.85 11.15
C THR A 3 -4.15 -14.36 11.07
N PRO A 4 -3.16 -13.45 11.12
CA PRO A 4 -3.39 -12.03 10.86
C PRO A 4 -4.08 -11.78 9.52
N GLU A 5 -3.65 -12.47 8.45
CA GLU A 5 -4.25 -12.38 7.11
C GLU A 5 -5.72 -12.82 7.11
N GLU A 6 -6.05 -13.96 7.72
CA GLU A 6 -7.43 -14.44 7.81
C GLU A 6 -8.34 -13.47 8.57
N LYS A 7 -7.82 -12.77 9.59
CA LYS A 7 -8.57 -11.77 10.34
C LYS A 7 -8.86 -10.52 9.50
N LEU A 8 -7.96 -10.15 8.59
CA LEU A 8 -8.11 -9.00 7.70
C LEU A 8 -9.05 -9.30 6.53
N LEU A 9 -8.93 -10.49 5.93
CA LEU A 9 -9.79 -10.92 4.83
C LEU A 9 -11.21 -11.27 5.30
N ASN A 10 -11.35 -11.80 6.52
CA ASN A 10 -12.62 -12.21 7.10
C ASN A 10 -12.79 -11.58 8.50
N PRO A 11 -12.99 -10.25 8.59
CA PRO A 11 -13.14 -9.59 9.87
C PRO A 11 -14.39 -10.12 10.59
N ARG A 12 -14.25 -10.33 11.90
CA ARG A 12 -15.42 -10.70 12.72
C ARG A 12 -16.39 -9.51 12.74
N PRO A 13 -17.70 -9.73 12.57
CA PRO A 13 -18.70 -8.67 12.76
C PRO A 13 -18.50 -7.96 14.10
N GLY A 14 -18.59 -6.62 14.09
CA GLY A 14 -18.40 -5.78 15.28
C GLY A 14 -16.95 -5.62 15.75
N SER A 15 -15.96 -6.20 15.07
CA SER A 15 -14.54 -5.98 15.39
C SER A 15 -14.02 -4.66 14.81
N LYS A 16 -12.92 -4.14 15.37
CA LYS A 16 -12.24 -2.95 14.81
C LYS A 16 -11.75 -3.13 13.37
N ILE A 17 -11.46 -4.37 12.95
CA ILE A 17 -11.11 -4.65 11.55
C ILE A 17 -12.36 -4.55 10.65
N ALA A 18 -13.54 -5.00 11.13
CA ALA A 18 -14.79 -4.81 10.41
C ALA A 18 -15.14 -3.31 10.31
N GLU A 19 -15.01 -2.57 11.41
CA GLU A 19 -15.22 -1.12 11.43
C GLU A 19 -14.29 -0.37 10.46
N ALA A 20 -13.00 -0.74 10.41
CA ALA A 20 -12.05 -0.16 9.46
C ALA A 20 -12.44 -0.45 8.00
N ARG A 21 -12.85 -1.68 7.69
CA ARG A 21 -13.37 -2.03 6.35
C ARG A 21 -14.60 -1.21 6.01
N ASP A 22 -15.56 -1.12 6.93
CA ASP A 22 -16.84 -0.43 6.72
C ASP A 22 -16.65 1.09 6.61
N TYR A 23 -15.61 1.65 7.26
CA TYR A 23 -15.15 3.02 7.07
C TYR A 23 -14.49 3.27 5.71
N GLY A 24 -14.07 2.21 4.99
CA GLY A 24 -13.40 2.30 3.70
C GLY A 24 -11.88 2.25 3.75
N ILE A 25 -11.28 1.79 4.86
CA ILE A 25 -9.85 1.50 4.90
C ILE A 25 -9.55 0.29 4.02
N ASP A 26 -8.61 0.44 3.09
CA ASP A 26 -8.15 -0.65 2.24
C ASP A 26 -7.25 -1.63 3.01
N LEU A 27 -7.85 -2.72 3.49
CA LEU A 27 -7.14 -3.78 4.19
C LEU A 27 -6.32 -4.67 3.24
N THR A 28 -6.55 -4.62 1.93
CA THR A 28 -5.83 -5.46 0.95
C THR A 28 -4.36 -5.07 0.88
N LEU A 29 -4.04 -3.78 0.99
CA LEU A 29 -2.66 -3.29 1.09
C LEU A 29 -1.91 -3.85 2.31
N ILE A 30 -2.61 -4.03 3.43
CA ILE A 30 -2.02 -4.63 4.64
C ILE A 30 -1.76 -6.13 4.40
N VAL A 31 -2.73 -6.83 3.81
CA VAL A 31 -2.60 -8.25 3.45
C VAL A 31 -1.44 -8.48 2.48
N GLU A 32 -1.30 -7.66 1.45
CA GLU A 32 -0.16 -7.75 0.51
C GLU A 32 1.17 -7.64 1.24
N ASN A 33 1.32 -6.70 2.16
CA ASN A 33 2.55 -6.54 2.91
C ASN A 33 2.83 -7.74 3.84
N LEU A 34 1.80 -8.36 4.43
CA LEU A 34 1.97 -9.55 5.25
C LEU A 34 2.53 -10.75 4.48
N ARG A 35 2.29 -10.83 3.17
CA ARG A 35 2.84 -11.89 2.30
C ARG A 35 4.31 -11.67 1.93
N LEU A 36 4.83 -10.46 2.14
CA LEU A 36 6.22 -10.11 1.85
C LEU A 36 7.12 -10.32 3.07
N THR A 37 8.34 -10.79 2.83
CA THR A 37 9.41 -10.74 3.83
C THR A 37 9.80 -9.28 4.13
N PRO A 38 10.47 -8.99 5.26
CA PRO A 38 10.97 -7.66 5.55
C PRO A 38 11.81 -7.05 4.42
N GLU A 39 12.70 -7.84 3.81
CA GLU A 39 13.55 -7.42 2.70
C GLU A 39 12.71 -7.01 1.48
N GLN A 40 11.74 -7.86 1.10
CA GLN A 40 10.84 -7.58 -0.02
C GLN A 40 9.99 -6.32 0.18
N ARG A 41 9.65 -5.98 1.42
CA ARG A 41 8.95 -4.71 1.72
C ARG A 41 9.84 -3.49 1.45
N ILE A 42 11.12 -3.58 1.82
CA ILE A 42 12.09 -2.52 1.53
C ILE A 42 12.30 -2.38 0.01
N GLU A 43 12.41 -3.49 -0.71
CA GLU A 43 12.50 -3.48 -2.17
C GLU A 43 11.26 -2.85 -2.84
N LYS A 44 10.05 -3.19 -2.37
CA LYS A 44 8.79 -2.58 -2.83
C LYS A 44 8.78 -1.07 -2.59
N LEU A 45 9.22 -0.61 -1.41
CA LEU A 45 9.32 0.81 -1.10
C LEU A 45 10.32 1.53 -2.02
N GLN A 46 11.53 0.99 -2.18
CA GLN A 46 12.55 1.58 -3.05
C GLN A 46 12.07 1.66 -4.51
N SER A 47 11.34 0.65 -4.99
CA SER A 47 10.72 0.66 -6.32
C SER A 47 9.72 1.81 -6.46
N ALA A 48 8.82 1.97 -5.49
CA ALA A 48 7.87 3.09 -5.49
C ALA A 48 8.57 4.45 -5.48
N MET A 49 9.62 4.63 -4.65
CA MET A 49 10.39 5.88 -4.61
C MET A 49 11.02 6.22 -5.97
N ARG A 50 11.59 5.23 -6.68
CA ARG A 50 12.14 5.44 -8.02
C ARG A 50 11.07 5.87 -9.02
N SER A 51 9.90 5.26 -8.98
CA SER A 51 8.77 5.63 -9.83
C SER A 51 8.32 7.07 -9.59
N PHE A 52 8.21 7.49 -8.33
CA PHE A 52 7.87 8.87 -7.96
C PHE A 52 8.93 9.88 -8.42
N ASP A 53 10.22 9.60 -8.23
CA ASP A 53 11.27 10.50 -8.71
C ASP A 53 11.26 10.62 -10.24
N SER A 54 11.01 9.52 -10.96
CA SER A 54 10.86 9.55 -12.42
C SER A 54 9.69 10.42 -12.86
N LEU A 55 8.53 10.27 -12.23
CA LEU A 55 7.35 11.08 -12.55
C LEU A 55 7.61 12.57 -12.27
N ARG A 56 8.23 12.87 -11.13
CA ARG A 56 8.59 14.24 -10.74
C ARG A 56 9.49 14.91 -11.79
N ARG A 57 10.56 14.22 -12.21
CA ARG A 57 11.47 14.72 -13.26
C ARG A 57 10.74 14.98 -14.57
N GLU A 58 9.79 14.12 -14.93
CA GLU A 58 9.05 14.28 -16.18
C GLU A 58 8.12 15.51 -16.15
N VAL A 59 7.46 15.74 -15.02
CA VAL A 59 6.68 16.97 -14.79
C VAL A 59 7.57 18.22 -14.86
N GLU A 60 8.76 18.18 -14.25
CA GLU A 60 9.71 19.30 -14.30
C GLU A 60 10.14 19.64 -15.74
N LYS A 61 10.48 18.63 -16.57
CA LYS A 61 10.81 18.84 -17.99
C LYS A 61 9.66 19.49 -18.76
N HIS A 62 8.43 18.99 -18.60
CA HIS A 62 7.26 19.54 -19.28
C HIS A 62 6.97 20.98 -18.88
N ARG A 63 7.21 21.36 -17.60
CA ARG A 63 7.05 22.75 -17.14
C ARG A 63 8.07 23.70 -17.77
N VAL A 64 9.30 23.24 -18.02
CA VAL A 64 10.34 24.04 -18.68
C VAL A 64 10.09 24.14 -20.19
N SER A 65 9.62 23.07 -20.83
CA SER A 65 9.33 23.06 -22.27
C SER A 65 8.13 23.92 -22.68
N ASN A 66 7.26 24.29 -21.72
CA ASN A 66 6.03 25.05 -21.95
C ASN A 66 6.14 26.53 -21.53
N ARG A 67 7.37 27.00 -21.28
CA ARG A 67 7.76 28.40 -21.06
C ARG A 67 8.63 28.88 -22.21
#